data_AF-A0A3B0TB58-F1
#
_entry.id   AF-A0A3B0TB58-F1
#
_cell.length_a   1.000
_cell.length_b   1.000
_cell.length_c   1.000
_cell.angle_alpha   90.00
_cell.angle_beta   90.00
_cell.angle_gamma   90.00
#
_symmetry.space_group_name_H-M   'P 1'
#
loop_
_entity.id
_entity.type
_entity.pdbx_description
1 polymer ?
#
loop_
_entity_poly.entity_id
_entity_poly.type
_entity_poly.pdbx_seq_one_letter_code
_entity_poly.pdbx_strand_id
1 'polypeptide(L)'
;MSEENKDLGDKAEDAFDAANDNAKDLGNKAEDAFDATKDKAKDLGEQAGEKFEDAKEATQEFAEDAKEAASDFADDAKKTANEFTDSAKEAFSGVGGENKKVLAGVLAIIFGSLGVHKFILGYQKEGIILLVATVIGYATMCIVIGVFIVMATSIIGLIEGVIYLTKSDEEFYNTYQEGKKPWF
;
A
#
# COMPACT_ATOMS: atom_id res chain seq x y z
N MET A 1 -11.96 -2.00 26.05
CA MET A 1 -11.53 -2.12 24.64
C MET A 1 -11.47 -0.80 23.88
N SER A 2 -12.03 0.32 24.38
CA SER A 2 -11.93 1.63 23.69
C SER A 2 -10.70 2.45 24.04
N GLU A 3 -10.01 2.17 25.15
CA GLU A 3 -8.84 2.95 25.57
C GLU A 3 -7.54 2.50 24.87
N GLU A 4 -7.39 1.21 24.56
CA GLU A 4 -6.21 0.64 23.87
C GLU A 4 -6.12 1.01 22.38
N ASN A 5 -7.25 1.13 21.69
CA ASN A 5 -7.29 1.57 20.27
C ASN A 5 -7.06 3.08 20.10
N LYS A 6 -7.20 3.86 21.18
CA LYS A 6 -6.97 5.31 21.17
C LYS A 6 -5.48 5.62 21.30
N ASP A 7 -4.79 4.92 22.20
CA ASP A 7 -3.34 5.01 22.43
C ASP A 7 -2.49 4.64 21.19
N LEU A 8 -2.96 3.70 20.37
CA LEU A 8 -2.31 3.31 19.11
C LEU A 8 -2.50 4.34 17.98
N GLY A 9 -3.62 5.05 17.97
CA GLY A 9 -3.88 6.13 17.01
C GLY A 9 -3.02 7.35 17.29
N ASP A 10 -2.96 7.76 18.57
CA ASP A 10 -2.20 8.93 19.01
C ASP A 10 -0.69 8.74 18.74
N LYS A 11 -0.13 7.55 18.99
CA LYS A 11 1.28 7.24 18.65
C LYS A 11 1.58 7.24 17.15
N ALA A 12 0.61 6.89 16.31
CA ALA A 12 0.78 6.88 14.87
C ALA A 12 0.77 8.30 14.30
N GLU A 13 -0.06 9.18 14.87
CA GLU A 13 -0.13 10.60 14.51
C GLU A 13 1.15 11.33 14.95
N ASP A 14 1.62 11.09 16.18
CA ASP A 14 2.89 11.64 16.69
C ASP A 14 4.10 11.22 15.83
N ALA A 15 4.13 9.96 15.37
CA ALA A 15 5.20 9.46 14.52
C ALA A 15 5.16 10.07 13.11
N PHE A 16 3.96 10.33 12.58
CA PHE A 16 3.77 10.96 11.27
C PHE A 16 4.17 12.44 11.31
N ASP A 17 3.80 13.16 12.37
CA ASP A 17 4.19 14.55 12.56
C ASP A 17 5.71 14.70 12.73
N ALA A 18 6.34 13.82 13.51
CA ALA A 18 7.79 13.79 13.64
C ALA A 18 8.52 13.50 12.31
N ALA A 19 7.93 12.67 11.45
CA ALA A 19 8.48 12.39 10.12
C ALA A 19 8.32 13.59 9.16
N ASN A 20 7.17 14.26 9.20
CA ASN A 20 6.87 15.43 8.38
C ASN A 20 7.75 16.64 8.77
N ASP A 21 8.00 16.84 10.06
CA ASP A 21 8.85 17.92 10.55
C ASP A 21 10.32 17.69 10.18
N ASN A 22 10.81 16.45 10.27
CA ASN A 22 12.16 16.11 9.79
C ASN A 22 12.30 16.29 8.26
N ALA A 23 11.27 15.96 7.48
CA ALA A 23 11.27 16.16 6.04
C ALA A 23 11.32 17.66 5.68
N LYS A 24 10.58 18.51 6.40
CA LYS A 24 10.64 19.97 6.24
C LYS A 24 12.00 20.54 6.64
N ASP A 25 12.60 20.06 7.74
CA ASP A 25 13.92 20.53 8.19
C ASP A 25 15.02 20.19 7.16
N LEU A 26 14.92 19.00 6.55
CA LEU A 26 15.81 18.58 5.47
C LEU A 26 15.61 19.42 4.21
N GLY A 27 14.36 19.73 3.86
CA GLY A 27 14.00 20.59 2.74
C GLY A 27 14.54 22.00 2.89
N ASN A 28 14.36 22.60 4.07
CA ASN A 28 14.86 23.94 4.37
C ASN A 28 16.40 23.99 4.31
N LYS A 29 17.10 22.99 4.87
CA LYS A 29 18.57 22.89 4.74
C LYS A 29 19.06 22.74 3.30
N ALA A 30 18.30 22.01 2.48
CA ALA A 30 18.63 21.86 1.07
C ALA A 30 18.42 23.18 0.30
N GLU A 31 17.36 23.92 0.62
CA GLU A 31 17.06 25.24 0.05
C GLU A 31 18.14 26.26 0.45
N ASP A 32 18.53 26.30 1.73
CA ASP A 32 19.61 27.15 2.24
C ASP A 32 20.98 26.85 1.59
N ALA A 33 21.30 25.56 1.39
CA ALA A 33 22.55 25.15 0.73
C ALA A 33 22.54 25.50 -0.76
N PHE A 34 21.37 25.44 -1.41
CA PHE A 34 21.20 25.80 -2.81
C PHE A 34 21.33 27.31 -3.03
N ASP A 35 20.70 28.12 -2.17
CA ASP A 35 20.81 29.58 -2.23
C ASP A 35 22.23 30.06 -1.91
N ALA A 36 22.90 29.46 -0.91
CA ALA A 36 24.31 29.76 -0.64
C ALA A 36 25.25 29.40 -1.80
N THR A 37 24.90 28.36 -2.58
CA THR A 37 25.65 27.97 -3.77
C THR A 37 25.36 28.91 -4.95
N LYS A 38 24.10 29.32 -5.12
CA LYS A 38 23.65 30.25 -6.16
C LYS A 38 24.21 31.65 -5.98
N ASP A 39 24.31 32.13 -4.74
CA ASP A 39 24.89 33.43 -4.42
C ASP A 39 26.41 33.44 -4.62
N LYS A 40 27.12 32.37 -4.22
CA LYS A 40 28.54 32.21 -4.55
C LYS A 40 28.80 32.13 -6.06
N ALA A 41 27.90 31.52 -6.82
CA ALA A 41 27.99 31.47 -8.28
C ALA A 41 27.77 32.85 -8.93
N LYS A 42 26.88 33.68 -8.38
CA LYS A 42 26.68 35.06 -8.83
C LYS A 42 27.88 35.96 -8.54
N ASP A 43 28.46 35.88 -7.34
CA ASP A 43 29.62 36.68 -6.95
C ASP A 43 30.88 36.35 -7.78
N LEU A 44 31.09 35.07 -8.12
CA LEU A 44 32.14 34.66 -9.05
C LEU A 44 31.86 35.16 -10.47
N GLY A 45 30.59 35.20 -10.88
CA GLY A 45 30.15 35.70 -12.19
C GLY A 45 30.39 37.20 -12.38
N GLU A 46 30.22 38.01 -11.33
CA GLU A 46 30.46 39.46 -11.40
C GLU A 46 31.95 39.84 -11.45
N GLN A 47 32.85 39.05 -10.85
CA GLN A 47 34.30 39.30 -10.92
C GLN A 47 34.97 38.82 -12.21
N ALA A 48 34.31 37.97 -12.99
CA ALA A 48 34.88 37.30 -14.17
C ALA A 48 34.52 37.97 -15.51
N GLY A 49 34.17 39.26 -15.50
CA GLY A 49 33.57 39.98 -16.64
C GLY A 49 34.41 40.14 -17.91
N GLU A 50 35.70 39.77 -17.94
CA GLU A 50 36.56 40.00 -19.12
C GLU A 50 37.16 38.74 -19.79
N LYS A 51 36.87 37.51 -19.33
CA LYS A 51 37.36 36.26 -19.98
C LYS A 51 36.26 35.28 -20.40
N PHE A 52 35.04 35.80 -20.58
CA PHE A 52 33.80 35.02 -20.61
C PHE A 52 33.59 34.17 -21.88
N GLU A 53 34.25 34.44 -23.01
CA GLU A 53 33.93 33.71 -24.27
C GLU A 53 34.49 32.27 -24.28
N ASP A 54 35.77 32.05 -23.93
CA ASP A 54 36.35 30.69 -23.91
C ASP A 54 35.85 29.84 -22.72
N ALA A 55 35.55 30.49 -21.58
CA ALA A 55 35.03 29.81 -20.40
C ALA A 55 33.56 29.39 -20.57
N LYS A 56 32.78 30.14 -21.35
CA LYS A 56 31.36 29.84 -21.62
C LYS A 56 31.20 28.63 -22.53
N GLU A 57 32.06 28.45 -23.54
CA GLU A 57 32.04 27.23 -24.37
C GLU A 57 32.37 25.98 -23.56
N ALA A 58 33.44 26.01 -22.75
CA ALA A 58 33.80 24.88 -21.87
C ALA A 58 32.75 24.64 -20.76
N THR A 59 32.09 25.70 -20.28
CA THR A 59 31.00 25.58 -19.30
C THR A 59 29.71 25.06 -19.94
N GLN A 60 29.43 25.40 -21.20
CA GLN A 60 28.30 24.85 -21.94
C GLN A 60 28.49 23.38 -22.26
N GLU A 61 29.69 22.97 -22.65
CA GLU A 61 30.02 21.55 -22.90
C GLU A 61 29.90 20.74 -21.61
N PHE A 62 30.47 21.23 -20.50
CA PHE A 62 30.34 20.56 -19.20
C PHE A 62 28.91 20.59 -18.63
N ALA A 63 28.12 21.62 -18.93
CA ALA A 63 26.73 21.71 -18.53
C ALA A 63 25.82 20.80 -19.37
N GLU A 64 26.10 20.64 -20.67
CA GLU A 64 25.43 19.66 -21.52
C GLU A 64 25.77 18.24 -21.05
N ASP A 65 27.05 17.93 -20.78
CA ASP A 65 27.48 16.64 -20.23
C ASP A 65 26.86 16.35 -18.86
N ALA A 66 26.80 17.34 -17.96
CA ALA A 66 26.17 17.19 -16.66
C ALA A 66 24.65 17.01 -16.77
N LYS A 67 24.01 17.66 -17.75
CA LYS A 67 22.58 17.53 -18.01
C LYS A 67 22.26 16.19 -18.67
N GLU A 68 23.12 15.70 -19.55
CA GLU A 68 23.01 14.38 -20.18
C GLU A 68 23.23 13.28 -19.14
N ALA A 69 24.27 13.37 -18.30
CA ALA A 69 24.47 12.43 -17.19
C ALA A 69 23.33 12.47 -16.15
N ALA A 70 22.77 13.64 -15.86
CA ALA A 70 21.61 13.76 -14.99
C ALA A 70 20.32 13.21 -15.63
N SER A 71 20.16 13.38 -16.95
CA SER A 71 19.08 12.80 -17.75
C SER A 71 19.15 11.28 -17.71
N ASP A 72 20.32 10.71 -18.01
CA ASP A 72 20.55 9.27 -18.02
C ASP A 72 20.33 8.66 -16.64
N PHE A 73 20.83 9.30 -15.58
CA PHE A 73 20.59 8.85 -14.21
C PHE A 73 19.11 8.95 -13.81
N ALA A 74 18.42 10.02 -14.22
CA ALA A 74 16.99 10.17 -13.98
C ALA A 74 16.16 9.12 -14.74
N ASP A 75 16.54 8.81 -15.98
CA ASP A 75 15.89 7.77 -16.78
C ASP A 75 16.17 6.37 -16.21
N ASP A 76 17.38 6.08 -15.73
CA ASP A 76 17.70 4.82 -15.05
C ASP A 76 16.98 4.69 -13.70
N ALA A 77 16.89 5.77 -12.93
CA ALA A 77 16.12 5.80 -11.69
C ALA A 77 14.62 5.61 -11.96
N LYS A 78 14.10 6.25 -13.01
CA LYS A 78 12.69 6.12 -13.44
C LYS A 78 12.40 4.73 -13.97
N LYS A 79 13.34 4.12 -14.69
CA LYS A 79 13.26 2.74 -15.17
C LYS A 79 13.28 1.76 -14.00
N THR A 80 14.20 1.92 -13.05
CA THR A 80 14.28 1.11 -11.83
C THR A 80 13.00 1.24 -10.99
N ALA A 81 12.46 2.46 -10.84
CA ALA A 81 11.21 2.69 -10.14
C ALA A 81 10.01 2.05 -10.86
N ASN A 82 9.98 2.11 -12.19
CA ASN A 82 8.96 1.42 -12.98
C ASN A 82 9.09 -0.10 -12.87
N GLU A 83 10.29 -0.67 -12.95
CA GLU A 83 10.53 -2.12 -12.77
C GLU A 83 10.18 -2.60 -11.37
N PHE A 84 10.50 -1.81 -10.34
CA PHE A 84 10.10 -2.10 -8.96
C PHE A 84 8.58 -1.99 -8.78
N THR A 85 7.95 -0.96 -9.35
CA THR A 85 6.51 -0.78 -9.31
C THR A 85 5.80 -1.88 -10.07
N ASP A 86 6.31 -2.30 -11.21
CA ASP A 86 5.76 -3.41 -12.00
C ASP A 86 5.96 -4.74 -11.29
N SER A 87 7.11 -4.98 -10.64
CA SER A 87 7.34 -6.19 -9.84
C SER A 87 6.48 -6.22 -8.56
N ALA A 88 6.33 -5.09 -7.88
CA ALA A 88 5.43 -4.97 -6.73
C ALA A 88 3.98 -5.13 -7.21
N LYS A 89 3.61 -4.46 -8.29
CA LYS A 89 2.30 -4.61 -8.93
C LYS A 89 2.12 -6.05 -9.41
N GLU A 90 3.11 -6.77 -9.88
CA GLU A 90 2.97 -8.18 -10.27
C GLU A 90 2.87 -9.10 -9.05
N ALA A 91 3.60 -8.82 -7.97
CA ALA A 91 3.42 -9.52 -6.69
C ALA A 91 2.04 -9.24 -6.04
N PHE A 92 1.52 -8.02 -6.19
CA PHE A 92 0.25 -7.55 -5.63
C PHE A 92 -0.95 -7.61 -6.61
N SER A 93 -0.74 -7.85 -7.90
CA SER A 93 -1.77 -8.01 -8.98
C SER A 93 -1.75 -9.40 -9.60
N GLY A 94 -0.62 -10.09 -9.56
CA GLY A 94 -0.53 -11.53 -9.31
C GLY A 94 -0.93 -11.89 -7.87
N VAL A 95 -1.44 -10.90 -7.12
CA VAL A 95 -2.44 -10.75 -6.02
C VAL A 95 -3.93 -10.50 -6.38
N GLY A 96 -4.25 -10.25 -7.67
CA GLY A 96 -5.49 -9.57 -8.08
C GLY A 96 -6.37 -10.27 -9.12
N GLY A 97 -5.80 -11.03 -10.06
CA GLY A 97 -6.58 -11.78 -11.08
C GLY A 97 -6.92 -13.22 -10.66
N GLU A 98 -5.92 -13.95 -10.21
CA GLU A 98 -5.96 -15.37 -9.79
C GLU A 98 -6.17 -15.52 -8.26
N ASN A 99 -6.23 -14.38 -7.57
CA ASN A 99 -5.85 -14.31 -6.17
C ASN A 99 -6.93 -13.84 -5.25
N LYS A 100 -8.07 -13.37 -5.79
CA LYS A 100 -9.28 -13.30 -4.97
C LYS A 100 -9.58 -14.66 -4.37
N LYS A 101 -9.21 -15.76 -5.05
CA LYS A 101 -9.28 -17.14 -4.53
C LYS A 101 -8.39 -17.34 -3.31
N VAL A 102 -7.08 -17.14 -3.46
CA VAL A 102 -6.11 -17.35 -2.38
C VAL A 102 -6.36 -16.38 -1.23
N LEU A 103 -6.60 -15.10 -1.54
CA LEU A 103 -6.89 -14.06 -0.57
C LEU A 103 -8.20 -14.34 0.19
N ALA A 104 -9.29 -14.66 -0.50
CA ALA A 104 -10.54 -15.03 0.15
C ALA A 104 -10.39 -16.33 0.96
N GLY A 105 -9.62 -17.29 0.47
CA GLY A 105 -9.34 -18.55 1.15
C GLY A 105 -8.58 -18.38 2.46
N VAL A 106 -7.46 -17.64 2.43
CA VAL A 106 -6.63 -17.35 3.61
C VAL A 106 -7.39 -16.49 4.61
N LEU A 107 -8.09 -15.45 4.15
CA LEU A 107 -8.88 -14.59 5.04
C LEU A 107 -10.10 -15.31 5.62
N ALA A 108 -10.65 -16.30 4.92
CA ALA A 108 -11.70 -17.16 5.47
C ALA A 108 -11.15 -18.10 6.56
N ILE A 109 -9.89 -18.54 6.49
CA ILE A 109 -9.28 -19.35 7.55
C ILE A 109 -8.98 -18.51 8.79
N ILE A 110 -8.38 -17.32 8.63
CA ILE A 110 -7.91 -16.49 9.76
C ILE A 110 -9.07 -15.65 10.34
N PHE A 111 -9.91 -15.08 9.47
CA PHE A 111 -10.97 -14.12 9.82
C PHE A 111 -12.36 -14.56 9.32
N GLY A 112 -12.56 -15.86 9.06
CA GLY A 112 -13.82 -16.36 8.51
C GLY A 112 -15.03 -16.13 9.40
N SER A 113 -14.85 -16.16 10.73
CA SER A 113 -15.92 -15.82 11.67
C SER A 113 -16.41 -14.38 11.52
N LEU A 114 -15.58 -13.46 11.03
CA LEU A 114 -15.97 -12.08 10.78
C LEU A 114 -16.65 -11.87 9.41
N GLY A 115 -16.53 -12.85 8.50
CA GLY A 115 -17.08 -12.75 7.15
C GLY A 115 -16.27 -11.88 6.19
N VAL A 116 -15.01 -11.54 6.52
CA VAL A 116 -14.18 -10.62 5.74
C VAL A 116 -13.92 -11.13 4.32
N HIS A 117 -13.75 -12.44 4.19
CA HIS A 117 -13.55 -13.12 2.90
C HIS A 117 -14.69 -12.91 1.91
N LYS A 118 -15.91 -12.63 2.38
CA LYS A 118 -17.08 -12.37 1.53
C LYS A 118 -17.09 -10.96 0.94
N PHE A 119 -16.56 -9.97 1.66
CA PHE A 119 -16.47 -8.61 1.15
C PHE A 119 -15.57 -8.49 -0.09
N ILE A 120 -14.53 -9.32 -0.15
CA ILE A 120 -13.53 -9.35 -1.24
C ILE A 120 -14.13 -9.84 -2.57
N LEU A 121 -15.12 -10.73 -2.47
CA LEU A 121 -15.86 -11.27 -3.61
C LEU A 121 -17.06 -10.39 -4.00
N GLY A 122 -17.32 -9.32 -3.23
CA GLY A 122 -18.43 -8.40 -3.43
C GLY A 122 -19.74 -8.84 -2.80
N TYR A 123 -19.73 -9.85 -1.93
CA TYR A 123 -20.90 -10.33 -1.18
C TYR A 123 -21.11 -9.50 0.09
N GLN A 124 -21.41 -8.21 -0.09
CA GLN A 124 -21.54 -7.26 1.01
C GLN A 124 -22.66 -7.64 1.98
N LYS A 125 -23.77 -8.17 1.47
CA LYS A 125 -24.92 -8.56 2.31
C LYS A 125 -24.58 -9.75 3.19
N GLU A 126 -23.95 -10.76 2.62
CA GLU A 126 -23.57 -12.00 3.28
C GLU A 126 -22.44 -11.77 4.30
N GLY A 127 -21.46 -10.94 3.94
CA GLY A 127 -20.40 -10.52 4.86
C GLY A 127 -20.97 -9.80 6.09
N ILE A 128 -21.95 -8.89 5.89
CA ILE A 128 -22.64 -8.23 7.01
C ILE A 128 -23.45 -9.22 7.85
N ILE A 129 -24.13 -10.19 7.22
CA ILE A 129 -24.87 -11.24 7.95
C ILE A 129 -23.93 -12.02 8.87
N LEU A 130 -22.77 -12.46 8.37
CA LEU A 130 -21.76 -13.16 9.17
C LEU A 130 -21.24 -12.28 10.31
N LEU A 131 -20.91 -11.02 10.01
CA LEU A 131 -20.41 -10.07 11.00
C LEU A 131 -21.43 -9.84 12.12
N VAL A 132 -22.70 -9.60 11.78
CA VAL A 132 -23.77 -9.38 12.76
C VAL A 132 -24.05 -10.65 13.55
N ALA A 133 -24.09 -11.82 12.91
CA ALA A 133 -24.26 -13.10 13.60
C ALA A 133 -23.15 -13.35 14.63
N THR A 134 -21.91 -13.03 14.27
CA THR A 134 -20.76 -13.16 15.17
C THR A 134 -20.83 -12.17 16.33
N VAL A 135 -21.21 -10.91 16.07
CA VAL A 135 -21.42 -9.91 17.13
C VAL A 135 -22.55 -10.33 18.08
N ILE A 136 -23.68 -10.82 17.56
CA ILE A 136 -24.78 -11.36 18.38
C ILE A 136 -24.33 -12.60 19.15
N GLY A 137 -23.56 -13.48 18.52
CA GLY A 137 -22.98 -14.66 19.15
C GLY A 137 -22.10 -14.30 20.35
N TYR A 138 -21.23 -13.31 20.19
CA TYR A 138 -20.43 -12.79 21.31
C TYR A 138 -21.30 -12.12 22.39
N ALA A 139 -22.30 -11.32 21.99
CA ALA A 139 -23.21 -10.66 22.94
C ALA A 139 -24.05 -11.66 23.77
N THR A 140 -24.43 -12.79 23.17
CA THR A 140 -25.24 -13.84 23.80
C THR A 140 -24.40 -15.00 24.35
N MET A 141 -23.07 -14.84 24.40
CA MET A 141 -22.12 -15.87 24.86
C MET A 141 -22.41 -16.31 26.30
N CYS A 142 -22.92 -15.41 27.14
CA CYS A 142 -23.28 -15.68 28.54
C CYS A 142 -24.41 -16.71 28.70
N ILE A 143 -25.21 -16.97 27.66
CA ILE A 143 -26.42 -17.81 27.73
C ILE A 143 -26.16 -19.20 27.08
N VAL A 144 -24.90 -19.59 26.86
CA VAL A 144 -24.48 -20.81 26.12
C VAL A 144 -24.89 -20.81 24.64
N ILE A 145 -26.04 -20.24 24.28
CA ILE A 145 -26.57 -20.07 22.93
C ILE A 145 -25.57 -19.32 22.04
N GLY A 146 -24.92 -18.27 22.56
CA GLY A 146 -23.93 -17.51 21.81
C GLY A 146 -22.69 -18.32 21.42
N VAL A 147 -22.29 -19.30 22.23
CA VAL A 147 -21.17 -20.20 21.91
C VAL A 147 -21.47 -21.02 20.66
N PHE A 148 -22.70 -21.54 20.53
CA PHE A 148 -23.11 -22.28 19.34
C PHE A 148 -23.13 -21.40 18.08
N ILE A 149 -23.53 -20.14 18.19
CA ILE A 149 -23.53 -19.19 17.08
C ILE A 149 -22.10 -18.87 16.62
N VAL A 150 -21.21 -18.53 17.55
CA VAL A 150 -19.80 -18.23 17.22
C VAL A 150 -19.12 -19.46 16.61
N MET A 151 -19.35 -20.64 17.18
CA MET A 151 -18.84 -21.90 16.60
C MET A 151 -19.36 -22.14 15.18
N ALA A 152 -20.66 -21.92 14.92
CA ALA A 152 -21.23 -22.08 13.59
C ALA A 152 -20.60 -21.11 12.59
N THR A 153 -20.48 -19.82 12.93
CA THR A 153 -19.86 -18.80 12.05
C THR A 153 -18.39 -19.08 11.75
N SER A 154 -17.62 -19.54 12.74
CA SER A 154 -16.22 -19.96 12.54
C SER A 154 -16.10 -21.19 11.63
N ILE A 155 -16.98 -22.18 11.79
CA ILE A 155 -16.99 -23.38 10.94
C ILE A 155 -17.35 -23.01 9.49
N ILE A 156 -18.34 -22.13 9.29
CA ILE A 156 -18.72 -21.64 7.97
C ILE A 156 -17.51 -20.99 7.29
N GLY A 157 -16.84 -20.07 7.97
CA GLY A 157 -15.63 -19.42 7.45
C GLY A 157 -14.53 -20.42 7.10
N LEU A 158 -14.25 -21.39 7.96
CA LEU A 158 -13.20 -22.38 7.72
C LEU A 158 -13.52 -23.30 6.52
N ILE A 159 -14.76 -23.78 6.42
CA ILE A 159 -15.19 -24.62 5.27
C ILE A 159 -15.07 -23.83 3.97
N GLU A 160 -15.54 -22.57 3.94
CA GLU A 160 -15.41 -21.74 2.74
C GLU A 160 -13.95 -21.45 2.40
N GLY A 161 -13.10 -21.21 3.39
CA GLY A 161 -11.67 -21.02 3.17
C GLY A 161 -11.01 -22.22 2.51
N VAL A 162 -11.31 -23.43 2.98
CA VAL A 162 -10.83 -24.67 2.36
C VAL A 162 -11.42 -24.84 0.95
N ILE A 163 -12.71 -24.61 0.75
CA ILE A 163 -13.35 -24.72 -0.58
C ILE A 163 -12.70 -23.76 -1.58
N TYR A 164 -12.44 -22.52 -1.18
CA TYR A 164 -11.81 -21.54 -2.06
C TYR A 164 -10.39 -21.95 -2.42
N LEU A 165 -9.59 -22.43 -1.46
CA LEU A 165 -8.22 -22.87 -1.74
C LEU A 165 -8.12 -24.18 -2.51
N THR A 166 -9.13 -25.05 -2.39
CA THR A 166 -9.14 -26.39 -3.04
C THR A 166 -9.75 -26.38 -4.44
N LYS A 167 -10.46 -25.32 -4.83
CA LYS A 167 -11.00 -25.16 -6.19
C LYS A 167 -9.94 -24.71 -7.19
N SER A 168 -10.10 -25.14 -8.45
CA SER A 168 -9.34 -24.57 -9.57
C SER A 168 -9.74 -23.10 -9.77
N ASP A 169 -8.82 -22.30 -10.30
CA ASP A 169 -9.05 -20.86 -10.48
C ASP A 169 -10.24 -20.56 -11.39
N GLU A 170 -10.40 -21.34 -12.45
CA GLU A 170 -11.53 -21.24 -13.39
C GLU A 170 -12.86 -21.59 -12.72
N GLU A 171 -12.93 -22.69 -11.97
CA GLU A 171 -14.15 -23.05 -11.24
C GLU A 171 -14.50 -22.00 -10.18
N PHE A 172 -13.49 -21.47 -9.49
CA PHE A 172 -13.69 -20.44 -8.48
C PHE A 172 -14.26 -19.17 -9.11
N TYR A 173 -13.69 -18.72 -10.22
CA TYR A 173 -14.14 -17.55 -10.95
C TYR A 173 -15.59 -17.73 -11.43
N ASN A 174 -15.89 -18.82 -12.13
CA ASN A 174 -17.22 -19.08 -12.67
C ASN A 174 -18.27 -19.22 -11.56
N THR A 175 -17.91 -19.81 -10.42
CA THR A 175 -18.86 -20.05 -9.32
C THR A 175 -19.07 -18.81 -8.44
N TYR A 176 -17.98 -18.17 -7.99
CA TYR A 176 -18.02 -17.16 -6.94
C TYR A 176 -17.76 -15.73 -7.43
N GLN A 177 -17.27 -15.52 -8.66
CA GLN A 177 -17.12 -14.17 -9.21
C GLN A 177 -18.21 -13.87 -10.22
N GLU A 178 -18.38 -14.75 -11.23
CA GLU A 178 -19.39 -14.59 -12.27
C GLU A 178 -20.77 -15.11 -11.83
N GLY A 179 -20.85 -16.36 -11.37
CA GLY A 179 -22.09 -17.00 -10.92
C GLY A 179 -22.65 -16.48 -9.59
N LYS A 180 -21.90 -15.60 -8.92
CA LYS A 180 -22.28 -14.92 -7.67
C LYS A 180 -22.89 -15.87 -6.60
N LYS A 181 -22.32 -17.07 -6.40
CA LYS A 181 -22.76 -18.02 -5.38
C LYS A 181 -22.39 -17.55 -3.95
N PRO A 182 -23.37 -17.16 -3.10
CA PRO A 182 -23.09 -16.47 -1.85
C PRO A 182 -22.57 -17.35 -0.71
N TRP A 183 -22.91 -18.64 -0.69
CA TRP A 183 -22.51 -19.61 0.35
C TRP A 183 -22.06 -20.91 -0.31
N PHE A 184 -21.13 -21.63 0.33
CA PHE A 184 -20.54 -22.93 -0.09
C PHE A 184 -21.01 -23.43 -1.45
#